data_AF-A0A4P5X4I5-F1
#
_entry.id   AF-A0A4P5X4I5-F1
#
_cell.length_a   1.000
_cell.length_b   1.000
_cell.length_c   1.000
_cell.angle_alpha   90.00
_cell.angle_beta   90.00
_cell.angle_gamma   90.00
#
_symmetry.space_group_name_H-M   'P 1'
#
loop_
_entity.id
_entity.type
_entity.pdbx_description
1 polymer ?
#
loop_
_entity_poly.entity_id
_entity_poly.type
_entity_poly.pdbx_seq_one_letter_code
_entity_poly.pdbx_strand_id
1 'polypeptide(L)'
;MNGLAWKKSLIGMVHVGALPTSPRAKLSVREIVAQAVMETKTLRDAGFDAILIENMHDVPYVNGPHDAATVAAMTMVATAVRDAAGAMPVGIQILSRGEKEALAVAHASGLDFVRCENFVFAHVADEGLLADAAAGPLLRYRRRLGAERIQIYADIQKKHASHAITSDLGLSDLAHGAEFFGADGLIVTGMMTGQPADVSDVATARKATKLPILVGSGVTPDQLGALFAYADALIVGSWIKTGGVWSNAVDAGRAREMVRARG
;
A
#
# COMPACT_ATOMS: atom_id res chain seq x y z
N MET A 1 -19.07 -6.41 -9.50
CA MET A 1 -18.07 -7.37 -9.01
C MET A 1 -17.99 -7.19 -7.51
N ASN A 2 -18.08 -8.27 -6.73
CA ASN A 2 -18.00 -8.18 -5.27
C ASN A 2 -16.55 -7.80 -4.92
N GLY A 3 -16.34 -6.60 -4.37
CA GLY A 3 -15.02 -6.13 -3.92
C GLY A 3 -14.48 -6.97 -2.76
N LEU A 4 -13.23 -6.72 -2.38
CA LEU A 4 -12.62 -7.36 -1.21
C LEU A 4 -13.40 -6.98 0.05
N ALA A 5 -13.85 -7.98 0.81
CA ALA A 5 -14.56 -7.76 2.06
C ALA A 5 -13.56 -7.64 3.21
N TRP A 6 -13.26 -6.41 3.61
CA TRP A 6 -12.44 -6.12 4.77
C TRP A 6 -13.28 -6.16 6.05
N LYS A 7 -12.85 -6.92 7.05
CA LYS A 7 -13.54 -6.99 8.34
C LYS A 7 -12.53 -7.02 9.47
N LYS A 8 -12.14 -5.83 9.93
CA LYS A 8 -11.05 -5.64 10.90
C LYS A 8 -9.78 -6.37 10.48
N SER A 9 -9.45 -6.27 9.20
CA SER A 9 -8.39 -7.08 8.59
C SER A 9 -7.01 -6.48 8.82
N LEU A 10 -5.99 -7.33 8.93
CA LEU A 10 -4.58 -6.95 8.98
C LEU A 10 -3.91 -7.27 7.64
N ILE A 11 -3.29 -6.25 7.03
CA ILE A 11 -2.53 -6.35 5.79
C ILE A 11 -1.05 -6.23 6.13
N GLY A 12 -0.28 -7.29 5.88
CA GLY A 12 1.14 -7.36 6.24
C GLY A 12 2.01 -6.82 5.11
N MET A 13 2.94 -5.92 5.44
CA MET A 13 3.83 -5.34 4.44
C MET A 13 5.06 -6.20 4.15
N VAL A 14 5.27 -6.48 2.87
CA VAL A 14 6.49 -7.04 2.31
C VAL A 14 7.22 -5.94 1.54
N HIS A 15 8.20 -5.32 2.19
CA HIS A 15 9.09 -4.36 1.56
C HIS A 15 10.15 -5.12 0.77
N VAL A 16 10.13 -5.02 -0.54
CA VAL A 16 11.10 -5.75 -1.38
C VAL A 16 12.45 -5.05 -1.31
N GLY A 17 13.53 -5.83 -1.42
CA GLY A 17 14.88 -5.28 -1.53
C GLY A 17 15.02 -4.35 -2.74
N ALA A 18 16.01 -3.44 -2.68
CA ALA A 18 16.26 -2.46 -3.73
C ALA A 18 16.40 -3.14 -5.10
N LEU A 19 15.56 -2.73 -6.04
CA LEU A 19 15.40 -3.31 -7.36
C LEU A 19 16.54 -2.92 -8.31
N PRO A 20 16.73 -3.63 -9.43
CA PRO A 20 17.65 -3.19 -10.48
C PRO A 20 17.38 -1.74 -10.87
N THR A 21 18.43 -1.00 -11.21
CA THR A 21 18.46 0.46 -11.46
C THR A 21 18.41 1.37 -10.23
N SER A 22 17.97 0.88 -9.06
CA SER A 22 18.12 1.65 -7.81
C SER A 22 19.60 1.76 -7.40
N PRO A 23 20.07 2.92 -6.91
CA PRO A 23 21.46 3.06 -6.45
C PRO A 23 21.79 2.21 -5.21
N ARG A 24 20.77 1.69 -4.52
CA ARG A 24 20.94 0.78 -3.38
C ARG A 24 20.85 -0.69 -3.75
N ALA A 25 20.67 -1.02 -5.03
CA ALA A 25 20.61 -2.39 -5.51
C ALA A 25 21.90 -3.15 -5.19
N LYS A 26 21.77 -4.26 -4.47
CA LYS A 26 22.89 -5.14 -4.09
C LYS A 26 22.59 -6.62 -4.32
N LEU A 27 21.31 -6.97 -4.31
CA LEU A 27 20.84 -8.34 -4.42
C LEU A 27 20.44 -8.61 -5.88
N SER A 28 20.61 -9.85 -6.30
CA SER A 28 19.97 -10.34 -7.52
C SER A 28 18.45 -10.37 -7.36
N VAL A 29 17.73 -10.28 -8.47
CA VAL A 29 16.26 -10.38 -8.46
C VAL A 29 15.79 -11.70 -7.82
N ARG A 30 16.55 -12.80 -7.98
CA ARG A 30 16.23 -14.09 -7.34
C ARG A 30 16.33 -14.05 -5.81
N GLU A 31 17.33 -13.35 -5.27
CA GLU A 31 17.47 -13.17 -3.82
C GLU A 31 16.35 -12.28 -3.26
N ILE A 32 15.98 -11.22 -3.98
CA ILE A 32 14.85 -10.35 -3.62
C ILE A 32 13.54 -11.16 -3.58
N VAL A 33 13.30 -11.99 -4.60
CA VAL A 33 12.15 -12.90 -4.65
C VAL A 33 12.15 -13.87 -3.46
N ALA A 34 13.29 -14.50 -3.17
CA ALA A 34 13.40 -15.44 -2.05
C ALA A 34 13.08 -14.76 -0.71
N GLN A 35 13.58 -13.54 -0.48
CA GLN A 35 13.27 -12.75 0.71
C GLN A 35 11.77 -12.44 0.82
N ALA A 36 11.16 -11.92 -0.26
CA ALA A 36 9.73 -11.60 -0.27
C ALA A 36 8.84 -12.83 0.01
N VAL A 37 9.21 -14.00 -0.53
CA VAL A 37 8.52 -15.27 -0.25
C VAL A 37 8.65 -15.67 1.22
N MET A 38 9.83 -15.53 1.84
CA MET A 38 10.02 -15.84 3.26
C MET A 38 9.19 -14.93 4.17
N GLU A 39 9.16 -13.63 3.89
CA GLU A 39 8.34 -12.68 4.66
C GLU A 39 6.84 -12.97 4.49
N THR A 40 6.40 -13.26 3.27
CA THR A 40 5.01 -13.63 2.98
C THR A 40 4.57 -14.85 3.78
N LYS A 41 5.39 -15.92 3.81
CA LYS A 41 5.10 -17.12 4.60
C LYS A 41 5.02 -16.79 6.08
N THR A 42 5.96 -15.99 6.60
CA THR A 42 5.96 -15.56 8.00
C THR A 42 4.67 -14.82 8.37
N LEU A 43 4.19 -13.91 7.52
CA LEU A 43 2.96 -13.14 7.77
C LEU A 43 1.70 -14.01 7.69
N ARG A 44 1.64 -14.87 6.67
CA ARG A 44 0.56 -15.84 6.51
C ARG A 44 0.47 -16.78 7.72
N ASP A 45 1.60 -17.36 8.13
CA ASP A 45 1.66 -18.31 9.23
C ASP A 45 1.41 -17.62 10.59
N ALA A 46 1.63 -16.30 10.69
CA ALA A 46 1.23 -15.51 11.85
C ALA A 46 -0.28 -15.21 11.91
N GLY A 47 -1.00 -15.34 10.80
CA GLY A 47 -2.45 -15.11 10.72
C GLY A 47 -2.87 -13.74 10.17
N PHE A 48 -2.04 -13.11 9.34
CA PHE A 48 -2.45 -11.93 8.57
C PHE A 48 -3.50 -12.29 7.51
N ASP A 49 -4.37 -11.34 7.18
CA ASP A 49 -5.50 -11.55 6.28
C ASP A 49 -5.20 -11.16 4.83
N ALA A 50 -4.16 -10.36 4.60
CA ALA A 50 -3.69 -9.97 3.27
C ALA A 50 -2.21 -9.58 3.27
N ILE A 51 -1.62 -9.51 2.08
CA ILE A 51 -0.26 -9.03 1.85
C ILE A 51 -0.28 -7.79 0.97
N LEU A 52 0.60 -6.84 1.23
CA LEU A 52 0.90 -5.75 0.31
C LEU A 52 2.41 -5.78 0.02
N ILE A 53 2.78 -5.66 -1.25
CA ILE A 53 4.17 -5.63 -1.72
C ILE A 53 4.52 -4.17 -2.06
N GLU A 54 5.67 -3.67 -1.63
CA GLU A 54 6.10 -2.28 -1.89
C GLU A 54 7.61 -2.22 -2.14
N ASN A 55 8.07 -1.44 -3.14
CA ASN A 55 9.48 -1.19 -3.45
C ASN A 55 10.13 -0.13 -2.57
N MET A 56 9.86 -0.17 -1.25
CA MET A 56 10.32 0.82 -0.26
C MET A 56 11.85 1.00 -0.21
N HIS A 57 12.63 0.00 -0.63
CA HIS A 57 14.10 0.09 -0.60
C HIS A 57 14.73 0.76 -1.83
N ASP A 58 13.93 1.20 -2.82
CA ASP A 58 14.43 1.83 -4.05
C ASP A 58 14.98 3.25 -3.84
N VAL A 59 14.89 3.79 -2.63
CA VAL A 59 15.33 5.15 -2.25
C VAL A 59 16.73 5.53 -2.78
N PRO A 60 16.92 6.77 -3.28
CA PRO A 60 15.91 7.82 -3.45
C PRO A 60 14.89 7.47 -4.55
N TYR A 61 13.62 7.79 -4.31
CA TYR A 61 12.56 7.51 -5.26
C TYR A 61 12.59 8.47 -6.45
N VAL A 62 12.05 8.02 -7.58
CA VAL A 62 11.91 8.80 -8.80
C VAL A 62 10.46 8.74 -9.26
N ASN A 63 9.93 9.87 -9.73
CA ASN A 63 8.60 9.91 -10.32
C ASN A 63 8.55 9.07 -11.59
N GLY A 64 7.48 8.30 -11.73
CA GLY A 64 7.19 7.53 -12.94
C GLY A 64 7.12 8.40 -14.21
N PRO A 65 7.20 7.76 -15.41
CA PRO A 65 7.16 6.31 -15.64
C PRO A 65 8.43 5.60 -15.16
N HIS A 66 8.28 4.37 -14.65
CA HIS A 66 9.41 3.59 -14.13
C HIS A 66 10.08 2.74 -15.22
N ASP A 67 11.33 2.35 -14.95
CA ASP A 67 12.11 1.51 -15.86
C ASP A 67 11.46 0.13 -16.05
N ALA A 68 11.60 -0.44 -17.26
CA ALA A 68 11.12 -1.80 -17.55
C ALA A 68 11.75 -2.85 -16.63
N ALA A 69 12.96 -2.61 -16.13
CA ALA A 69 13.63 -3.45 -15.14
C ALA A 69 12.89 -3.48 -13.80
N THR A 70 12.33 -2.34 -13.34
CA THR A 70 11.48 -2.27 -12.14
C THR A 70 10.23 -3.11 -12.34
N VAL A 71 9.55 -2.95 -13.47
CA VAL A 71 8.33 -3.73 -13.81
C VAL A 71 8.64 -5.22 -13.88
N ALA A 72 9.72 -5.61 -14.54
CA ALA A 72 10.12 -7.01 -14.68
C ALA A 72 10.45 -7.65 -13.32
N ALA A 73 11.24 -6.97 -12.49
CA ALA A 73 11.60 -7.45 -11.16
C ALA A 73 10.38 -7.54 -10.24
N MET A 74 9.52 -6.52 -10.21
CA MET A 74 8.29 -6.55 -9.43
C MET A 74 7.31 -7.62 -9.91
N THR A 75 7.25 -7.91 -11.21
CA THR A 75 6.46 -9.03 -11.74
C THR A 75 6.94 -10.37 -11.19
N MET A 76 8.26 -10.61 -11.17
CA MET A 76 8.82 -11.84 -10.59
C MET A 76 8.50 -11.97 -9.09
N VAL A 77 8.61 -10.87 -8.34
CA VAL A 77 8.27 -10.85 -6.92
C VAL A 77 6.78 -11.09 -6.71
N ALA A 78 5.92 -10.37 -7.43
CA ALA A 78 4.47 -10.46 -7.32
C ALA A 78 3.96 -11.88 -7.59
N THR A 79 4.46 -12.54 -8.65
CA THR A 79 4.07 -13.92 -8.98
C THR A 79 4.48 -14.89 -7.86
N ALA A 80 5.72 -14.80 -7.37
CA ALA A 80 6.20 -15.68 -6.31
C ALA A 80 5.48 -15.45 -4.97
N VAL A 81 5.15 -14.19 -4.65
CA VAL A 81 4.37 -13.83 -3.47
C VAL A 81 2.93 -14.33 -3.58
N ARG A 82 2.28 -14.21 -4.75
CA ARG A 82 0.95 -14.80 -5.01
C ARG A 82 0.96 -16.30 -4.70
N ASP A 83 1.92 -17.04 -5.25
CA ASP A 83 2.04 -18.49 -5.01
C ASP A 83 2.23 -18.80 -3.52
N ALA A 84 3.09 -18.04 -2.83
CA ALA A 84 3.32 -18.22 -1.40
C ALA A 84 2.11 -17.84 -0.52
N ALA A 85 1.32 -16.85 -0.93
CA ALA A 85 0.17 -16.36 -0.17
C ALA A 85 -1.08 -17.28 -0.30
N GLY A 86 -1.14 -18.17 -1.30
CA GLY A 86 -2.24 -19.12 -1.46
C GLY A 86 -3.56 -18.46 -1.88
N ALA A 87 -4.58 -18.47 -1.02
CA ALA A 87 -5.87 -17.81 -1.27
C ALA A 87 -5.98 -16.40 -0.66
N MET A 88 -4.99 -16.00 0.16
CA MET A 88 -4.95 -14.70 0.81
C MET A 88 -4.88 -13.57 -0.25
N PRO A 89 -5.67 -12.48 -0.13
CA PRO A 89 -5.55 -11.33 -1.01
C PRO A 89 -4.13 -10.75 -1.01
N VAL A 90 -3.64 -10.41 -2.19
CA VAL A 90 -2.33 -9.78 -2.35
C VAL A 90 -2.49 -8.47 -3.13
N GLY A 91 -1.88 -7.42 -2.62
CA GLY A 91 -1.78 -6.14 -3.29
C GLY A 91 -0.35 -5.73 -3.60
N ILE A 92 -0.22 -4.69 -4.41
CA ILE A 92 1.07 -4.12 -4.77
C ILE A 92 1.02 -2.59 -4.80
N GLN A 93 2.14 -1.98 -4.42
CA GLN A 93 2.46 -0.59 -4.63
C GLN A 93 3.82 -0.48 -5.32
N ILE A 94 3.89 0.32 -6.37
CA ILE A 94 5.15 0.83 -6.91
C ILE A 94 5.17 2.32 -6.61
N LEU A 95 6.10 2.72 -5.75
CA LEU A 95 6.21 4.05 -5.18
C LEU A 95 6.60 5.10 -6.23
N SER A 96 6.20 6.35 -5.95
CA SER A 96 6.47 7.55 -6.72
C SER A 96 5.90 7.50 -8.14
N ARG A 97 4.57 7.46 -8.20
CA ARG A 97 3.78 7.49 -9.45
C ARG A 97 3.85 6.22 -10.31
N GLY A 98 4.09 5.07 -9.67
CA GLY A 98 4.12 3.77 -10.33
C GLY A 98 2.75 3.08 -10.45
N GLU A 99 1.63 3.79 -10.33
CA GLU A 99 0.30 3.17 -10.28
C GLU A 99 -0.07 2.35 -11.52
N LYS A 100 0.40 2.74 -12.72
CA LYS A 100 0.11 2.00 -13.96
C LYS A 100 0.96 0.74 -14.03
N GLU A 101 2.23 0.83 -13.67
CA GLU A 101 3.15 -0.29 -13.55
C GLU A 101 2.65 -1.28 -12.51
N ALA A 102 2.23 -0.79 -11.33
CA ALA A 102 1.64 -1.60 -10.27
C ALA A 102 0.39 -2.34 -10.76
N LEU A 103 -0.49 -1.66 -11.52
CA LEU A 103 -1.69 -2.28 -12.09
C LEU A 103 -1.35 -3.33 -13.16
N ALA A 104 -0.34 -3.08 -14.01
CA ALA A 104 0.12 -4.03 -15.00
C ALA A 104 0.71 -5.29 -14.36
N VAL A 105 1.57 -5.12 -13.35
CA VAL A 105 2.15 -6.20 -12.54
C VAL A 105 1.04 -6.98 -11.83
N ALA A 106 0.11 -6.27 -11.17
CA ALA A 106 -1.01 -6.90 -10.47
C ALA A 106 -1.86 -7.77 -11.41
N HIS A 107 -2.12 -7.29 -12.63
CA HIS A 107 -2.86 -8.04 -13.63
C HIS A 107 -2.09 -9.28 -14.11
N ALA A 108 -0.80 -9.12 -14.44
CA ALA A 108 0.04 -10.22 -14.94
C ALA A 108 0.27 -11.32 -13.89
N SER A 109 0.39 -10.95 -12.61
CA SER A 109 0.67 -11.87 -11.50
C SER A 109 -0.59 -12.34 -10.74
N GLY A 110 -1.79 -11.95 -11.17
CA GLY A 110 -3.03 -12.37 -10.53
C GLY A 110 -3.26 -11.79 -9.13
N LEU A 111 -2.78 -10.58 -8.86
CA LEU A 111 -3.00 -9.86 -7.60
C LEU A 111 -4.37 -9.19 -7.56
N ASP A 112 -4.82 -8.81 -6.37
CA ASP A 112 -6.21 -8.43 -6.08
C ASP A 112 -6.42 -6.92 -5.97
N PHE A 113 -5.38 -6.18 -5.57
CA PHE A 113 -5.48 -4.73 -5.40
C PHE A 113 -4.17 -3.98 -5.64
N VAL A 114 -4.29 -2.67 -5.89
CA VAL A 114 -3.18 -1.74 -5.93
C VAL A 114 -3.41 -0.61 -4.94
N ARG A 115 -2.32 -0.10 -4.34
CA ARG A 115 -2.34 1.13 -3.56
C ARG A 115 -1.80 2.28 -4.43
N CYS A 116 -2.52 3.38 -4.47
CA CYS A 116 -2.20 4.56 -5.28
C CYS A 116 -2.07 5.79 -4.38
N GLU A 117 -0.87 6.37 -4.30
CA GLU A 117 -0.55 7.46 -3.37
C GLU A 117 -0.88 8.87 -3.90
N ASN A 118 -1.16 9.02 -5.20
CA ASN A 118 -1.50 10.29 -5.85
C ASN A 118 -2.75 10.14 -6.74
N PHE A 119 -3.81 9.55 -6.18
CA PHE A 119 -5.02 9.23 -6.95
C PHE A 119 -5.78 10.49 -7.38
N VAL A 120 -5.97 11.43 -6.46
CA VAL A 120 -6.63 12.72 -6.67
C VAL A 120 -5.78 13.86 -6.10
N PHE A 121 -5.98 15.05 -6.67
CA PHE A 121 -5.27 16.30 -6.32
C PHE A 121 -3.75 16.26 -6.56
N ALA A 122 -3.11 17.42 -6.42
CA ALA A 122 -1.68 17.60 -6.57
C ALA A 122 -1.05 17.93 -5.21
N HIS A 123 0.19 17.49 -4.99
CA HIS A 123 0.93 17.77 -3.76
C HIS A 123 2.45 17.70 -4.01
N VAL A 124 3.26 18.11 -3.04
CA VAL A 124 4.73 18.10 -3.17
C VAL A 124 5.29 17.01 -2.25
N ALA A 125 5.97 16.02 -2.82
CA ALA A 125 6.59 14.93 -2.08
C ALA A 125 8.12 15.04 -2.04
N ASP A 126 8.80 14.09 -1.38
CA ASP A 126 10.26 14.01 -1.32
C ASP A 126 10.92 14.00 -2.72
N GLU A 127 10.24 13.41 -3.70
CA GLU A 127 10.64 13.32 -5.10
C GLU A 127 10.22 14.54 -5.96
N GLY A 128 9.59 15.56 -5.35
CA GLY A 128 9.18 16.80 -5.99
C GLY A 128 7.66 16.96 -6.18
N LEU A 129 7.27 17.89 -7.05
CA LEU A 129 5.86 18.19 -7.33
C LEU A 129 5.17 17.03 -8.07
N LEU A 130 4.10 16.49 -7.48
CA LEU A 130 3.19 15.55 -8.13
C LEU A 130 2.04 16.34 -8.75
N ALA A 131 2.26 16.89 -9.94
CA ALA A 131 1.34 17.85 -10.57
C ALA A 131 0.04 17.21 -11.09
N ASP A 132 0.06 15.93 -11.48
CA ASP A 132 -1.10 15.28 -12.11
C ASP A 132 -1.67 14.17 -11.24
N ALA A 133 -2.96 14.26 -10.96
CA ALA A 133 -3.74 13.19 -10.33
C ALA A 133 -3.82 11.93 -11.22
N ALA A 134 -3.72 10.76 -10.61
CA ALA A 134 -3.65 9.49 -11.32
C ALA A 134 -5.00 8.94 -11.80
N ALA A 135 -6.13 9.30 -11.15
CA ALA A 135 -7.42 8.64 -11.34
C ALA A 135 -7.84 8.49 -12.81
N GLY A 136 -7.84 9.58 -13.58
CA GLY A 136 -8.27 9.57 -14.98
C GLY A 136 -7.44 8.61 -15.86
N PRO A 137 -6.11 8.81 -15.97
CA PRO A 137 -5.24 7.92 -16.74
C PRO A 137 -5.24 6.47 -16.23
N LEU A 138 -5.24 6.26 -14.90
CA LEU A 138 -5.20 4.93 -14.28
C LEU A 138 -6.46 4.12 -14.56
N LEU A 139 -7.65 4.70 -14.35
CA LEU A 139 -8.92 3.99 -14.57
C LEU A 139 -9.16 3.65 -16.05
N ARG A 140 -8.76 4.54 -16.96
CA ARG A 140 -8.79 4.24 -18.40
C ARG A 140 -7.81 3.12 -18.76
N TYR A 141 -6.63 3.11 -18.14
CA TYR A 141 -5.66 2.04 -18.32
C TYR A 141 -6.18 0.71 -17.78
N ARG A 142 -6.77 0.68 -16.57
CA ARG A 142 -7.45 -0.48 -15.98
C ARG A 142 -8.47 -1.10 -16.94
N ARG A 143 -9.31 -0.26 -17.54
CA ARG A 143 -10.33 -0.68 -18.50
C ARG A 143 -9.72 -1.26 -19.79
N ARG A 144 -8.68 -0.63 -20.35
CA ARG A 144 -8.00 -1.12 -21.56
C ARG A 144 -7.25 -2.43 -21.32
N LEU A 145 -6.70 -2.61 -20.13
CA LEU A 145 -5.96 -3.81 -19.74
C LEU A 145 -6.89 -5.01 -19.43
N GLY A 146 -8.19 -4.79 -19.22
CA GLY A 146 -9.09 -5.84 -18.73
C GLY A 146 -8.88 -6.18 -17.26
N ALA A 147 -8.43 -5.20 -16.47
CA ALA A 147 -8.03 -5.35 -15.08
C ALA A 147 -9.07 -4.83 -14.08
N GLU A 148 -10.34 -4.68 -14.46
CA GLU A 148 -11.40 -4.11 -13.62
C GLU A 148 -11.69 -4.92 -12.35
N ARG A 149 -11.24 -6.17 -12.26
CA ARG A 149 -11.28 -6.97 -11.03
C ARG A 149 -10.35 -6.40 -9.93
N ILE A 150 -9.28 -5.69 -10.32
CA ILE A 150 -8.25 -5.20 -9.40
C ILE A 150 -8.74 -3.92 -8.75
N GLN A 151 -8.85 -3.95 -7.42
CA GLN A 151 -9.28 -2.82 -6.62
C GLN A 151 -8.17 -1.76 -6.53
N ILE A 152 -8.52 -0.48 -6.59
CA ILE A 152 -7.61 0.64 -6.42
C ILE A 152 -7.93 1.31 -5.08
N TYR A 153 -7.04 1.15 -4.11
CA TYR A 153 -7.10 1.87 -2.83
C TYR A 153 -6.27 3.14 -2.92
N ALA A 154 -6.92 4.29 -2.71
CA ALA A 154 -6.33 5.60 -2.88
C ALA A 154 -5.90 6.19 -1.54
N ASP A 155 -4.65 6.62 -1.41
CA ASP A 155 -4.25 7.48 -0.29
C ASP A 155 -4.94 8.84 -0.48
N ILE A 156 -5.67 9.30 0.54
CA ILE A 156 -6.30 10.64 0.51
C ILE A 156 -5.39 11.74 1.06
N GLN A 157 -4.33 11.34 1.77
CA GLN A 157 -3.17 12.17 2.08
C GLN A 157 -1.91 11.29 2.03
N LYS A 158 -1.04 11.56 1.06
CA LYS A 158 0.24 10.86 0.90
C LYS A 158 1.15 11.11 2.10
N LYS A 159 1.75 10.04 2.63
CA LYS A 159 2.89 10.07 3.56
C LYS A 159 4.14 10.66 2.87
N HIS A 160 4.99 11.40 3.58
CA HIS A 160 6.17 12.07 3.00
C HIS A 160 5.79 13.07 1.89
N ALA A 161 4.74 13.86 2.15
CA ALA A 161 4.30 14.92 1.26
C ALA A 161 3.73 16.14 2.01
N SER A 162 3.89 17.31 1.39
CA SER A 162 3.24 18.57 1.73
C SER A 162 2.01 18.78 0.86
N HIS A 163 0.88 19.04 1.52
CA HIS A 163 -0.43 19.29 0.90
C HIS A 163 -0.78 20.79 0.87
N ALA A 164 0.22 21.68 0.90
CA ALA A 164 0.00 23.13 0.97
C ALA A 164 -0.80 23.70 -0.22
N ILE A 165 -0.60 23.13 -1.43
CA ILE A 165 -1.30 23.55 -2.67
C ILE A 165 -2.81 23.30 -2.59
N THR A 166 -3.24 22.35 -1.75
CA THR A 166 -4.63 21.93 -1.56
C THR A 166 -5.07 22.12 -0.11
N SER A 167 -4.47 23.08 0.59
CA SER A 167 -4.70 23.31 2.02
C SER A 167 -6.09 23.90 2.34
N ASP A 168 -6.80 24.33 1.31
CA ASP A 168 -8.20 24.74 1.35
C ASP A 168 -9.17 23.56 1.40
N LEU A 169 -8.71 22.33 1.14
CA LEU A 169 -9.50 21.11 1.17
C LEU A 169 -9.32 20.38 2.51
N GLY A 170 -10.43 20.06 3.17
CA GLY A 170 -10.43 19.19 4.34
C GLY A 170 -10.34 17.71 3.95
N LEU A 171 -10.04 16.84 4.92
CA LEU A 171 -9.96 15.40 4.70
C LEU A 171 -11.26 14.80 4.11
N SER A 172 -12.42 15.33 4.52
CA SER A 172 -13.73 14.94 3.95
C SER A 172 -13.83 15.28 2.46
N ASP A 173 -13.31 16.42 2.03
CA ASP A 173 -13.31 16.83 0.62
C ASP A 173 -12.38 15.93 -0.20
N LEU A 174 -11.22 15.58 0.36
CA LEU A 174 -10.28 14.64 -0.25
C LEU A 174 -10.92 13.25 -0.42
N ALA A 175 -11.63 12.77 0.60
CA ALA A 175 -12.37 11.51 0.55
C ALA A 175 -13.50 11.50 -0.49
N HIS A 176 -14.34 12.55 -0.51
CA HIS A 176 -15.40 12.70 -1.52
C HIS A 176 -14.81 12.81 -2.94
N GLY A 177 -13.71 13.53 -3.10
CA GLY A 177 -13.00 13.64 -4.37
C GLY A 177 -12.53 12.27 -4.86
N ALA A 178 -11.84 11.51 -4.02
CA ALA A 178 -11.38 10.16 -4.39
C ALA A 178 -12.55 9.21 -4.73
N GLU A 179 -13.64 9.23 -3.98
CA GLU A 179 -14.84 8.44 -4.27
C GLU A 179 -15.49 8.86 -5.60
N PHE A 180 -15.69 10.16 -5.82
CA PHE A 180 -16.27 10.69 -7.06
C PHE A 180 -15.43 10.32 -8.29
N PHE A 181 -14.10 10.33 -8.15
CA PHE A 181 -13.17 9.93 -9.21
C PHE A 181 -13.01 8.42 -9.36
N GLY A 182 -13.71 7.60 -8.56
CA GLY A 182 -13.83 6.15 -8.77
C GLY A 182 -12.79 5.29 -8.06
N ALA A 183 -12.29 5.72 -6.90
CA ALA A 183 -11.54 4.84 -6.01
C ALA A 183 -12.43 3.69 -5.51
N ASP A 184 -11.84 2.50 -5.32
CA ASP A 184 -12.57 1.34 -4.76
C ASP A 184 -12.49 1.31 -3.23
N GLY A 185 -11.57 2.09 -2.64
CA GLY A 185 -11.42 2.30 -1.20
C GLY A 185 -10.40 3.38 -0.90
N LEU A 186 -10.38 3.86 0.33
CA LEU A 186 -9.52 4.95 0.78
C LEU A 186 -8.50 4.47 1.79
N ILE A 187 -7.31 5.07 1.76
CA ILE A 187 -6.26 4.85 2.76
C ILE A 187 -5.97 6.16 3.47
N VAL A 188 -6.11 6.14 4.79
CA VAL A 188 -5.69 7.22 5.69
C VAL A 188 -4.32 6.87 6.24
N THR A 189 -3.35 7.78 6.16
CA THR A 189 -1.99 7.51 6.65
C THR A 189 -1.49 8.59 7.60
N GLY A 190 -0.61 8.22 8.52
CA GLY A 190 0.18 9.21 9.25
C GLY A 190 1.20 9.91 8.34
N MET A 191 1.67 11.09 8.77
CA MET A 191 2.51 11.98 7.95
C MET A 191 3.81 11.34 7.46
N MET A 192 4.42 10.44 8.25
CA MET A 192 5.69 9.77 7.95
C MET A 192 5.62 8.27 8.26
N THR A 193 6.50 7.47 7.64
CA THR A 193 6.61 6.02 7.93
C THR A 193 6.89 5.77 9.41
N GLY A 194 6.03 5.00 10.06
CA GLY A 194 6.15 4.65 11.47
C GLY A 194 5.49 5.67 12.42
N GLN A 195 4.95 6.76 11.88
CA GLN A 195 4.04 7.64 12.62
C GLN A 195 2.59 7.20 12.37
N PRO A 196 1.81 6.96 13.42
CA PRO A 196 0.43 6.50 13.28
C PRO A 196 -0.48 7.59 12.69
N ALA A 197 -1.53 7.17 11.99
CA ALA A 197 -2.62 8.06 11.62
C ALA A 197 -3.41 8.50 12.86
N ASP A 198 -3.92 9.74 12.87
CA ASP A 198 -4.81 10.20 13.93
C ASP A 198 -6.17 9.49 13.80
N VAL A 199 -6.68 8.94 14.90
CA VAL A 199 -7.99 8.26 14.93
C VAL A 199 -9.12 9.21 14.50
N SER A 200 -8.98 10.52 14.79
CA SER A 200 -9.95 11.53 14.38
C SER A 200 -9.99 11.75 12.86
N ASP A 201 -8.86 11.60 12.17
CA ASP A 201 -8.80 11.63 10.70
C ASP A 201 -9.53 10.41 10.12
N VAL A 202 -9.28 9.22 10.67
CA VAL A 202 -9.99 7.99 10.26
C VAL A 202 -11.49 8.13 10.48
N ALA A 203 -11.91 8.68 11.63
CA ALA A 203 -13.31 8.94 11.92
C ALA A 203 -13.94 9.97 10.97
N THR A 204 -13.18 10.99 10.57
CA THR A 204 -13.61 12.01 9.60
C THR A 204 -13.82 11.38 8.23
N ALA A 205 -12.86 10.59 7.73
CA ALA A 205 -12.99 9.86 6.47
C ALA A 205 -14.19 8.88 6.52
N ARG A 206 -14.41 8.20 7.65
CA ARG A 206 -15.55 7.27 7.81
C ARG A 206 -16.90 7.94 7.70
N LYS A 207 -17.02 9.20 8.15
CA LYS A 207 -18.25 9.99 8.02
C LYS A 207 -18.47 10.49 6.58
N ALA A 208 -17.40 10.70 5.82
CA ALA A 208 -17.47 11.26 4.47
C ALA A 208 -17.87 10.22 3.41
N THR A 209 -17.39 8.98 3.49
CA THR A 209 -17.64 7.97 2.46
C THR A 209 -18.26 6.69 3.02
N LYS A 210 -18.81 5.83 2.15
CA LYS A 210 -19.15 4.43 2.45
C LYS A 210 -18.13 3.43 1.91
N LEU A 211 -17.15 3.88 1.14
CA LEU A 211 -16.07 3.03 0.65
C LEU A 211 -15.30 2.37 1.80
N PRO A 212 -14.64 1.22 1.58
CA PRO A 212 -13.74 0.64 2.55
C PRO A 212 -12.65 1.64 2.96
N ILE A 213 -12.39 1.74 4.26
CA ILE A 213 -11.34 2.58 4.83
C ILE A 213 -10.24 1.71 5.38
N LEU A 214 -9.05 1.91 4.83
CA LEU A 214 -7.83 1.29 5.25
C LEU A 214 -6.99 2.34 5.99
N VAL A 215 -6.22 1.91 6.98
CA VAL A 215 -5.25 2.79 7.65
C VAL A 215 -3.85 2.27 7.39
N GLY A 216 -2.95 3.15 6.98
CA GLY A 216 -1.54 2.85 6.79
C GLY A 216 -0.63 3.68 7.69
N SER A 217 0.62 3.24 7.79
CA SER A 217 1.70 3.83 8.60
C SER A 217 1.49 3.74 10.11
N GLY A 218 2.55 3.35 10.82
CA GLY A 218 2.67 3.50 12.27
C GLY A 218 1.70 2.70 13.15
N VAL A 219 0.91 1.78 12.59
CA VAL A 219 -0.04 0.96 13.36
C VAL A 219 0.70 0.11 14.41
N THR A 220 0.31 0.28 15.67
CA THR A 220 0.80 -0.52 16.80
C THR A 220 -0.34 -1.32 17.45
N PRO A 221 -0.04 -2.40 18.21
CA PRO A 221 -1.05 -3.24 18.86
C PRO A 221 -2.05 -2.50 19.75
N ASP A 222 -1.57 -1.50 20.50
CA ASP A 222 -2.38 -0.71 21.43
C ASP A 222 -3.40 0.20 20.73
N GLN A 223 -3.19 0.50 19.45
CA GLN A 223 -4.07 1.38 18.66
C GLN A 223 -5.19 0.63 17.92
N LEU A 224 -5.09 -0.70 17.79
CA LEU A 224 -5.99 -1.50 16.96
C LEU A 224 -7.46 -1.28 17.31
N GLY A 225 -7.79 -1.30 18.61
CA GLY A 225 -9.18 -1.13 19.07
C GLY A 225 -9.77 0.22 18.66
N ALA A 226 -9.01 1.31 18.79
CA ALA A 226 -9.45 2.64 18.41
C ALA A 226 -9.56 2.83 16.89
N LEU A 227 -8.60 2.29 16.13
CA LEU A 227 -8.61 2.36 14.67
C LEU A 227 -9.75 1.54 14.06
N PHE A 228 -9.96 0.31 14.53
CA PHE A 228 -11.05 -0.58 14.06
C PHE A 228 -12.46 -0.12 14.47
N ALA A 229 -12.60 0.96 15.23
CA ALA A 229 -13.88 1.63 15.39
C ALA A 229 -14.34 2.33 14.10
N TYR A 230 -13.41 2.69 13.22
CA TYR A 230 -13.66 3.48 12.01
C TYR A 230 -13.05 2.89 10.73
N ALA A 231 -12.04 2.03 10.84
CA ALA A 231 -11.35 1.39 9.73
C ALA A 231 -11.79 -0.07 9.51
N ASP A 232 -11.78 -0.50 8.25
CA ASP A 232 -12.11 -1.84 7.81
C ASP A 232 -10.86 -2.75 7.74
N ALA A 233 -9.68 -2.18 7.43
CA ALA A 233 -8.41 -2.88 7.51
C ALA A 233 -7.23 -1.98 7.91
N LEU A 234 -6.14 -2.56 8.40
CA LEU A 234 -4.93 -1.86 8.81
C LEU A 234 -3.71 -2.46 8.11
N ILE A 235 -2.92 -1.60 7.47
CA ILE A 235 -1.66 -1.94 6.80
C ILE A 235 -0.51 -1.79 7.80
N VAL A 236 0.10 -2.91 8.16
CA VAL A 236 1.14 -2.98 9.20
C VAL A 236 2.51 -3.20 8.57
N GLY A 237 3.39 -2.22 8.76
CA GLY A 237 4.75 -2.19 8.20
C GLY A 237 5.84 -2.26 9.25
N SER A 238 6.40 -1.11 9.62
CA SER A 238 7.56 -1.01 10.51
C SER A 238 7.44 -1.84 11.80
N TRP A 239 6.26 -1.84 12.43
CA TRP A 239 6.08 -2.50 13.72
C TRP A 239 6.28 -4.02 13.67
N ILE A 240 5.95 -4.72 12.57
CA ILE A 240 6.15 -6.18 12.46
C ILE A 240 7.58 -6.57 12.06
N LYS A 241 8.44 -5.60 11.73
CA LYS A 241 9.84 -5.86 11.40
C LYS A 241 10.69 -5.98 12.66
N THR A 242 11.84 -6.65 12.58
CA THR A 242 12.78 -6.78 13.69
C THR A 242 13.16 -5.41 14.24
N GLY A 243 12.97 -5.22 15.56
CA GLY A 243 13.22 -3.96 16.25
C GLY A 243 12.25 -2.82 15.91
N GLY A 244 11.16 -3.08 15.17
CA GLY A 244 10.24 -2.03 14.72
C GLY A 244 10.82 -1.17 13.59
N VAL A 245 11.89 -1.62 12.93
CA VAL A 245 12.60 -0.86 11.90
C VAL A 245 12.19 -1.37 10.52
N TRP A 246 11.60 -0.51 9.69
CA TRP A 246 11.00 -0.88 8.40
C TRP A 246 11.96 -1.57 7.43
N SER A 247 13.26 -1.30 7.55
CA SER A 247 14.32 -1.82 6.68
C SER A 247 14.82 -3.22 7.08
N ASN A 248 14.35 -3.76 8.20
CA ASN A 248 14.68 -5.10 8.66
C ASN A 248 13.64 -6.13 8.18
N ALA A 249 13.98 -7.40 8.32
CA ALA A 249 13.08 -8.51 8.00
C ALA A 249 11.85 -8.56 8.93
N VAL A 250 10.77 -9.20 8.48
CA VAL A 250 9.61 -9.51 9.34
C VAL A 250 10.04 -10.38 10.52
N ASP A 251 9.62 -9.98 11.72
CA ASP A 251 9.79 -10.76 12.95
C ASP A 251 8.52 -11.57 13.24
N ALA A 252 8.64 -12.90 13.27
CA ALA A 252 7.51 -13.80 13.48
C ALA A 252 6.87 -13.68 14.88
N GLY A 253 7.64 -13.25 15.89
CA GLY A 253 7.12 -13.01 17.24
C GLY A 253 6.23 -11.79 17.27
N ARG A 254 6.71 -10.68 16.70
CA ARG A 254 5.98 -9.42 16.57
C ARG A 254 4.75 -9.62 15.69
N ALA A 255 4.88 -10.22 14.51
CA ALA A 255 3.74 -10.51 13.63
C ALA A 255 2.60 -11.25 14.37
N ARG A 256 2.92 -12.29 15.15
CA ARG A 256 1.92 -13.01 15.96
C ARG A 256 1.34 -12.15 17.09
N GLU A 257 2.13 -11.26 17.67
CA GLU A 257 1.64 -10.31 18.69
C GLU A 257 0.63 -9.32 18.09
N MET A 258 0.88 -8.79 16.88
CA MET A 258 -0.10 -7.93 16.18
C MET A 258 -1.43 -8.67 15.94
N VAL A 259 -1.35 -9.91 15.46
CA VAL A 259 -2.56 -10.72 15.21
C VAL A 259 -3.30 -11.01 16.52
N ARG A 260 -2.60 -11.32 17.61
CA ARG A 260 -3.24 -11.51 18.94
C ARG A 260 -3.91 -10.24 19.45
N ALA A 261 -3.32 -9.08 19.21
CA ALA A 261 -3.86 -7.81 19.69
C ALA A 261 -5.13 -7.36 18.93
N ARG A 262 -5.32 -7.82 17.68
CA ARG A 262 -6.57 -7.59 16.92
C ARG A 262 -7.79 -8.20 17.61
N GLY A 263 -7.61 -9.31 18.34
CA GLY A 263 -8.67 -10.18 18.85
C GLY A 263 -9.02 -11.26 17.85
#